data_AF-A0A2M8P6Q2-F1
#
_entry.id   AF-A0A2M8P6Q2-F1
#
_cell.length_a   1.000
_cell.length_b   1.000
_cell.length_c   1.000
_cell.angle_alpha   90.00
_cell.angle_beta   90.00
_cell.angle_gamma   90.00
#
_symmetry.space_group_name_H-M   'P 1'
#
loop_
_entity.id
_entity.type
_entity.pdbx_description
1 polymer ?
#
loop_
_entity_poly.entity_id
_entity_poly.type
_entity_poly.pdbx_seq_one_letter_code
_entity_poly.pdbx_strand_id
1 'polypeptide(L)'
;PAQVLYELPAELSYLDVRYAPDLAWIAAHGVDPGNGRAVFAYRRVDGAPIGVPLSAEAAVVHLAFDEASRHLLYGTAAPDGRFVIGIIRLADGVRR
;
A
#
# COMPACT_ATOMS: atom_id res chain seq x y z
N PRO A 1 4.41 -25.91 -3.54
CA PRO A 1 4.65 -25.12 -4.77
C PRO A 1 4.38 -23.65 -4.46
N ALA A 2 5.18 -22.71 -4.99
CA ALA A 2 4.90 -21.29 -4.82
C ALA A 2 3.71 -20.89 -5.70
N GLN A 3 2.77 -20.11 -5.15
CA GLN A 3 1.66 -19.52 -5.90
C GLN A 3 1.93 -18.02 -6.06
N VAL A 4 1.90 -17.53 -7.30
CA VAL A 4 1.92 -16.09 -7.57
C VAL A 4 0.53 -15.55 -7.24
N LEU A 5 0.46 -14.71 -6.20
CA LEU A 5 -0.79 -14.06 -5.82
C LEU A 5 -1.00 -12.76 -6.59
N TYR A 6 0.09 -12.07 -6.95
CA TYR A 6 0.02 -10.85 -7.75
C TYR A 6 1.39 -10.48 -8.38
N GLU A 7 1.33 -9.82 -9.53
CA GLU A 7 2.47 -9.18 -10.20
C GLU A 7 2.24 -7.66 -10.18
N LEU A 8 3.10 -6.96 -9.43
CA LEU A 8 3.13 -5.52 -9.45
C LEU A 8 3.83 -5.03 -10.74
N PRO A 9 3.50 -3.84 -11.28
CA PRO A 9 4.19 -3.29 -12.44
C PRO A 9 5.71 -3.27 -12.23
N ALA A 10 6.47 -3.86 -13.16
CA ALA A 10 7.94 -3.94 -13.08
C ALA A 10 8.60 -2.56 -13.05
N GLU A 11 7.88 -1.55 -13.54
CA GLU A 11 8.30 -0.16 -13.54
C GLU A 11 8.38 0.43 -12.14
N LEU A 12 7.82 -0.20 -11.10
CA LEU A 12 7.84 0.34 -9.75
C LEU A 12 8.91 -0.36 -8.91
N SER A 13 9.77 0.43 -8.26
CA SER A 13 10.78 -0.11 -7.34
C SER A 13 10.13 -0.32 -5.97
N TYR A 14 9.72 -1.54 -5.67
CA TYR A 14 9.09 -1.88 -4.39
C TYR A 14 10.12 -2.11 -3.29
N LEU A 15 9.84 -1.53 -2.13
CA LEU A 15 10.74 -1.56 -0.97
C LEU A 15 10.22 -2.48 0.14
N ASP A 16 8.90 -2.59 0.32
CA ASP A 16 8.30 -3.44 1.35
C ASP A 16 6.92 -3.98 0.91
N VAL A 17 6.58 -5.15 1.43
CA VAL A 17 5.28 -5.83 1.27
C VAL A 17 4.85 -6.40 2.61
N ARG A 18 3.60 -6.16 3.00
CA ARG A 18 3.01 -6.59 4.28
C ARG A 18 1.69 -7.33 4.06
N TYR A 19 1.48 -8.40 4.82
CA TYR A 19 0.15 -8.97 5.02
C TYR A 19 -0.54 -8.31 6.21
N ALA A 20 -1.86 -8.20 6.13
CA ALA A 20 -2.68 -8.02 7.31
C ALA A 20 -2.69 -9.29 8.16
N PRO A 21 -2.86 -9.19 9.49
CA PRO A 21 -2.93 -10.35 10.38
C PRO A 21 -3.93 -11.44 9.96
N ASP A 22 -5.08 -11.06 9.41
CA ASP A 22 -6.11 -11.99 8.93
C ASP A 22 -5.79 -12.63 7.56
N LEU A 23 -4.67 -12.24 6.94
CA LEU A 23 -4.23 -12.64 5.60
C LEU A 23 -5.22 -12.30 4.47
N ALA A 24 -6.26 -11.50 4.74
CA ALA A 24 -7.23 -11.09 3.74
C ALA A 24 -6.70 -9.92 2.90
N TRP A 25 -5.73 -9.16 3.42
CA TRP A 25 -5.17 -7.99 2.75
C TRP A 25 -3.66 -8.08 2.59
N ILE A 26 -3.19 -7.51 1.48
CA ILE A 26 -1.78 -7.22 1.23
C ILE A 26 -1.62 -5.72 0.96
N ALA A 27 -0.55 -5.13 1.45
CA ALA A 27 -0.13 -3.77 1.11
C ALA A 27 1.34 -3.77 0.69
N ALA A 28 1.67 -2.92 -0.27
CA ALA A 28 3.02 -2.74 -0.76
C ALA A 28 3.29 -1.26 -0.99
N HIS A 29 4.54 -0.84 -0.82
CA HIS A 29 4.98 0.48 -1.23
C HIS A 29 6.31 0.45 -1.97
N GLY A 30 6.55 1.51 -2.72
CA GLY A 30 7.72 1.67 -3.55
C GLY A 30 7.87 3.10 -4.05
N VAL A 31 8.73 3.25 -5.05
CA VAL A 31 9.01 4.51 -5.73
C VAL A 31 8.85 4.32 -7.23
N ASP A 32 8.17 5.25 -7.88
CA ASP A 32 8.11 5.38 -9.33
C ASP A 32 9.46 5.94 -9.83
N PRO A 33 10.23 5.21 -10.64
CA PRO A 33 11.53 5.63 -11.12
C PRO A 33 11.46 6.74 -12.17
N GLY A 34 10.30 6.94 -12.81
CA GLY A 34 10.11 7.98 -13.83
C GLY A 34 9.99 9.39 -13.24
N ASN A 35 9.52 9.51 -11.99
CA ASN A 35 9.32 10.81 -11.33
C ASN A 35 9.76 10.85 -9.86
N GLY A 36 10.28 9.75 -9.30
CA GLY A 36 10.74 9.63 -7.93
C GLY A 36 9.64 9.66 -6.85
N ARG A 37 8.36 9.62 -7.24
CA ARG A 37 7.24 9.71 -6.29
C ARG A 37 6.98 8.37 -5.65
N ALA A 38 6.51 8.36 -4.40
CA ALA A 38 6.08 7.09 -3.84
C ALA A 38 4.81 6.61 -4.49
N VAL A 39 4.76 5.30 -4.55
CA VAL A 39 3.58 4.54 -4.83
C VAL A 39 3.31 3.66 -3.64
N PHE A 40 2.04 3.54 -3.27
CA PHE A 40 1.62 2.43 -2.44
C PHE A 40 0.31 1.89 -2.97
N ALA A 41 0.10 0.61 -2.73
CA ALA A 41 -1.10 -0.10 -3.11
C ALA A 41 -1.50 -1.04 -1.96
N TYR A 42 -2.80 -1.29 -1.84
CA TYR A 42 -3.33 -2.30 -0.95
C TYR A 42 -4.55 -2.98 -1.61
N ARG A 43 -4.74 -4.26 -1.31
CA ARG A 43 -5.72 -5.09 -2.01
C ARG A 43 -6.11 -6.31 -1.17
N ARG A 44 -7.33 -6.82 -1.39
CA ARG A 44 -7.71 -8.14 -0.89
C ARG A 44 -7.11 -9.28 -1.70
N VAL A 45 -6.65 -10.32 -1.00
CA VAL A 45 -6.05 -11.53 -1.59
C VAL A 45 -7.06 -12.31 -2.44
N ASP A 46 -8.36 -12.20 -2.15
CA ASP A 46 -9.45 -12.87 -2.89
C ASP A 46 -9.81 -12.24 -4.25
N GLY A 47 -9.14 -11.14 -4.65
CA GLY A 47 -9.12 -10.67 -6.04
C GLY A 47 -9.76 -9.30 -6.32
N ALA A 48 -10.43 -8.62 -5.37
CA ALA A 48 -10.96 -7.26 -5.60
C ALA A 48 -11.13 -6.41 -4.32
N PRO A 49 -11.02 -5.06 -4.34
CA PRO A 49 -10.53 -4.16 -5.38
C PRO A 49 -9.16 -3.54 -5.03
N ILE A 50 -8.60 -2.82 -6.02
CA ILE A 50 -7.35 -2.05 -5.96
C ILE A 50 -7.62 -0.75 -5.19
N GLY A 51 -6.98 -0.56 -4.05
CA GLY A 51 -6.78 0.77 -3.49
C GLY A 51 -5.95 1.57 -4.48
N VAL A 52 -6.55 2.58 -5.11
CA VAL A 52 -5.92 3.48 -6.08
C VAL A 52 -4.59 3.96 -5.49
N PRO A 53 -3.50 4.07 -6.27
CA PRO A 53 -2.29 4.70 -5.78
C PRO A 53 -2.66 6.10 -5.31
N LEU A 54 -2.57 6.31 -4.00
CA LEU A 54 -2.36 7.65 -3.48
C LEU A 54 -0.95 7.99 -3.96
N SER A 55 -0.87 8.73 -5.08
CA SER A 55 0.37 9.38 -5.47
C SER A 55 0.64 10.45 -4.42
N ALA A 56 1.22 10.05 -3.30
CA ALA A 56 1.85 11.00 -2.42
C ALA A 56 3.04 11.57 -3.21
N GLU A 57 3.25 12.87 -3.18
CA GLU A 57 4.39 13.53 -3.83
C GLU A 57 5.75 13.14 -3.20
N ALA A 58 5.79 12.06 -2.41
CA ALA A 58 6.68 11.86 -1.28
C ALA A 58 6.88 10.37 -0.99
N ALA A 59 8.11 9.97 -0.63
CA ALA A 59 8.48 8.60 -0.24
C ALA A 59 7.53 8.04 0.85
N VAL A 60 6.89 6.88 0.60
CA VAL A 60 6.21 6.10 1.64
C VAL A 60 7.28 5.25 2.30
N VAL A 61 7.38 5.35 3.62
CA VAL A 61 8.49 4.73 4.37
C VAL A 61 8.02 3.61 5.29
N HIS A 62 6.72 3.59 5.64
CA HIS A 62 6.20 2.62 6.60
C HIS A 62 4.75 2.25 6.30
N LEU A 63 4.45 0.96 6.48
CA LEU A 63 3.12 0.37 6.42
C LEU A 63 2.90 -0.48 7.67
N ALA A 64 1.74 -0.34 8.31
CA ALA A 64 1.35 -1.18 9.45
C ALA A 64 -0.17 -1.43 9.44
N PHE A 65 -0.56 -2.70 9.41
CA PHE A 65 -1.95 -3.10 9.67
C PHE A 65 -2.24 -3.09 11.16
N ASP A 66 -3.48 -2.81 11.56
CA ASP A 66 -3.92 -3.08 12.93
C ASP A 66 -4.20 -4.58 13.13
N GLU A 67 -4.18 -5.03 14.39
CA GLU A 67 -4.44 -6.43 14.77
C GLU A 67 -5.79 -6.93 14.24
N ALA A 68 -6.77 -6.04 14.17
CA ALA A 68 -8.11 -6.35 13.67
C ALA A 68 -8.21 -6.43 12.14
N SER A 69 -7.14 -6.11 11.40
CA SER A 69 -7.10 -6.06 9.93
C SER A 69 -8.17 -5.15 9.30
N ARG A 70 -8.50 -4.06 10.01
CA ARG A 70 -9.50 -3.05 9.60
C ARG A 70 -8.87 -1.73 9.18
N HIS A 71 -7.62 -1.49 9.53
CA HIS A 71 -6.93 -0.26 9.21
C HIS A 71 -5.51 -0.53 8.72
N LEU A 72 -5.06 0.33 7.82
CA LEU A 72 -3.68 0.42 7.37
C LEU A 72 -3.15 1.81 7.72
N LEU A 73 -2.19 1.88 8.64
CA LEU A 73 -1.38 3.07 8.89
C LEU A 73 -0.27 3.15 7.84
N TYR A 74 -0.03 4.37 7.35
CA TYR A 74 1.10 4.66 6.47
C TYR A 74 1.81 5.94 6.90
N GLY A 75 3.12 5.97 6.69
CA GLY A 75 3.95 7.15 6.90
C GLY A 75 4.61 7.60 5.60
N THR A 76 4.56 8.89 5.30
CA THR A 76 5.18 9.48 4.11
C THR A 76 5.96 10.76 4.44
N ALA A 77 7.11 10.95 3.80
CA ALA A 77 7.96 12.13 3.97
C ALA A 77 7.65 13.16 2.87
N ALA A 78 6.85 14.18 3.21
CA ALA A 78 6.43 15.25 2.30
C ALA A 78 7.64 16.02 1.72
N PRO A 79 7.53 16.59 0.50
CA PRO A 79 8.63 17.32 -0.13
C PRO A 79 9.09 18.55 0.67
N ASP A 80 8.22 19.10 1.51
CA ASP A 80 8.50 20.24 2.40
C ASP A 80 9.19 19.83 3.72
N GLY A 81 9.62 18.58 3.83
CA GLY A 81 10.34 18.04 5.00
C GLY A 81 9.44 17.58 6.13
N ARG A 82 8.10 17.68 6.00
CA ARG A 82 7.17 17.17 7.01
C ARG A 82 7.04 15.65 6.92
N PHE A 83 6.81 15.02 8.07
CA PHE A 83 6.37 13.64 8.13
C PHE A 83 4.85 13.59 8.27
N VAL A 84 4.16 12.95 7.33
CA VAL A 84 2.71 12.78 7.35
C VAL A 84 2.38 11.34 7.70
N ILE A 85 1.52 11.18 8.70
CA ILE A 85 0.97 9.89 9.10
C ILE A 85 -0.49 9.87 8.67
N GLY A 86 -0.85 8.88 7.86
CA GLY A 86 -2.22 8.65 7.42
C GLY A 86 -2.73 7.29 7.87
N ILE A 87 -4.04 7.15 7.91
CA ILE A 87 -4.73 5.90 8.19
C ILE A 87 -5.78 5.66 7.12
N ILE A 88 -5.84 4.43 6.62
CA ILE A 88 -6.84 3.97 5.65
C ILE A 88 -7.72 2.97 6.39
N ARG A 89 -9.03 3.19 6.36
CA ARG A 89 -9.98 2.17 6.78
C ARG A 89 -10.18 1.19 5.62
N LEU A 90 -9.88 -0.07 5.88
CA LEU A 90 -10.09 -1.17 4.94
C LEU A 90 -11.58 -1.50 4.96
N ALA A 91 -12.24 -1.33 3.82
CA ALA A 91 -13.65 -1.64 3.65
C ALA A 91 -13.80 -2.93 2.83
N ASP A 92 -14.79 -3.75 3.19
CA ASP A 92 -15.01 -5.07 2.59
C ASP A 92 -15.59 -5.04 1.17
N GLY A 93 -15.71 -3.85 0.55
CA GLY A 93 -16.25 -3.72 -0.79
C GLY A 93 -16.73 -2.31 -1.09
N VAL A 94 -16.46 -1.89 -2.33
CA VAL A 94 -16.80 -0.62 -2.97
C VAL A 94 -18.31 -0.35 -2.90
N ARG A 95 -18.71 0.85 -2.47
CA ARG A 95 -20.06 1.37 -2.78
C ARG A 95 -20.15 1.48 -4.31
N ARG A 96 -21.08 0.72 -4.88
CA ARG A 96 -21.50 0.79 -6.29
C ARG A 96 -21.84 2.21 -6.70
#